data_AF-A0A7V9TLS2-F1
#
_entry.id   AF-A0A7V9TLS2-F1
#
_cell.length_a   1.000
_cell.length_b   1.000
_cell.length_c   1.000
_cell.angle_alpha   90.00
_cell.angle_beta   90.00
_cell.angle_gamma   90.00
#
_symmetry.space_group_name_H-M   'P 1'
#
loop_
_entity.id
_entity.type
_entity.pdbx_description
1 polymer ?
#
loop_
_entity_poly.entity_id
_entity_poly.type
_entity_poly.pdbx_seq_one_letter_code
_entity_poly.pdbx_strand_id
1 'polypeptide(L)'
;MDFVRNLDATRRIGVITAPGDRRDEDLRNVGRLSTGLDYVIVKEGAYRRGREPGDTALYIKQGLHEVGIPDSSIEVIFDETEAVKRALEKMEDNDLVVVLADDVTSVLAYVRDRAREGAH
;
A
#
# COMPACT_ATOMS: atom_id res chain seq x y z
N MET A 1 2.63 -3.36 -12.13
CA MET A 1 3.53 -2.36 -11.50
C MET A 1 4.66 -1.88 -12.43
N ASP A 2 4.61 -2.12 -13.74
CA ASP A 2 5.72 -1.80 -14.65
C ASP A 2 6.08 -0.32 -14.69
N PHE A 3 5.09 0.57 -14.65
CA PHE A 3 5.34 2.01 -14.57
C PHE A 3 6.16 2.40 -13.32
N VAL A 4 5.77 1.90 -12.15
CA VAL A 4 6.43 2.18 -10.85
C VAL A 4 7.88 1.67 -10.84
N ARG A 5 8.14 0.53 -11.49
CA ARG A 5 9.50 -0.04 -11.60
C ARG A 5 10.45 0.82 -12.43
N ASN A 6 9.93 1.59 -13.39
CA ASN A 6 10.73 2.39 -14.31
C ASN A 6 11.01 3.81 -13.81
N LEU A 7 10.44 4.22 -12.68
CA LEU A 7 10.78 5.49 -12.04
C LEU A 7 12.09 5.33 -11.26
N ASP A 8 12.95 6.35 -11.31
CA ASP A 8 14.17 6.39 -10.51
C ASP A 8 13.81 6.49 -9.03
N ALA A 9 14.24 5.50 -8.25
CA ALA A 9 13.96 5.40 -6.82
C ALA A 9 14.87 4.34 -6.17
N THR A 10 15.35 4.64 -4.97
CA THR A 10 16.15 3.73 -4.13
C THR A 10 15.30 2.57 -3.63
N ARG A 11 14.15 2.88 -3.01
CA ARG A 11 13.15 1.89 -2.59
C ARG A 11 11.75 2.31 -3.01
N ARG A 12 10.88 1.33 -3.20
CA ARG A 12 9.47 1.50 -3.55
C ARG A 12 8.60 0.99 -2.41
N ILE A 13 7.92 1.91 -1.75
CA ILE A 13 7.01 1.64 -0.64
C ILE A 13 5.58 1.70 -1.18
N GLY A 14 4.82 0.61 -1.11
CA GLY A 14 3.42 0.60 -1.57
C GLY A 14 2.43 0.54 -0.42
N VAL A 15 1.45 1.45 -0.42
CA VAL A 15 0.23 1.34 0.38
C VAL A 15 -0.86 0.79 -0.53
N ILE A 16 -1.20 -0.49 -0.36
CA ILE A 16 -2.05 -1.22 -1.32
C ILE A 16 -3.33 -1.74 -0.66
N THR A 17 -4.38 -1.87 -1.47
CA THR A 17 -5.66 -2.48 -1.08
C THR A 17 -6.45 -2.90 -2.32
N ALA A 18 -7.62 -3.49 -2.11
CA ALA A 18 -8.63 -3.68 -3.14
C ALA A 18 -10.04 -3.70 -2.52
N PRO A 19 -11.10 -3.43 -3.31
CA PRO A 19 -12.47 -3.50 -2.84
C PRO A 19 -12.83 -4.88 -2.24
N GLY A 20 -13.55 -4.90 -1.11
CA GLY A 20 -13.87 -6.14 -0.39
C GLY A 20 -14.84 -7.10 -1.10
N ASP A 21 -15.53 -6.63 -2.15
CA ASP A 21 -16.42 -7.45 -2.99
C ASP A 21 -15.68 -8.27 -4.05
N ARG A 22 -14.35 -8.18 -4.09
CA ARG A 22 -13.50 -8.99 -4.98
C ARG A 22 -13.42 -10.43 -4.49
N ARG A 23 -13.24 -11.35 -5.44
CA ARG A 23 -13.00 -12.78 -5.14
C ARG A 23 -11.64 -12.92 -4.46
N ASP A 24 -11.45 -13.97 -3.66
CA ASP A 24 -10.18 -14.25 -2.98
C ASP A 24 -9.00 -14.23 -3.96
N GLU A 25 -9.20 -14.81 -5.14
CA GLU A 25 -8.16 -14.88 -6.17
C GLU A 25 -7.83 -13.51 -6.79
N ASP A 26 -8.82 -12.64 -6.93
CA ASP A 26 -8.58 -11.28 -7.41
C ASP A 26 -7.76 -10.48 -6.37
N LEU A 27 -8.00 -10.72 -5.07
CA LEU A 27 -7.23 -10.13 -3.98
C LEU A 27 -5.80 -10.66 -3.91
N ARG A 28 -5.59 -11.98 -4.06
CA ARG A 28 -4.24 -12.55 -4.21
C ARG A 28 -3.54 -11.96 -5.42
N ASN A 29 -4.25 -11.77 -6.53
CA ASN A 29 -3.66 -11.20 -7.73
C ASN A 29 -3.16 -9.76 -7.52
N VAL A 30 -3.79 -8.96 -6.67
CA VAL A 30 -3.27 -7.63 -6.28
C VAL A 30 -1.90 -7.77 -5.61
N GLY A 31 -1.76 -8.73 -4.70
CA GLY A 31 -0.47 -9.08 -4.10
C GLY A 31 0.57 -9.51 -5.15
N ARG A 32 0.20 -10.43 -6.05
CA ARG A 32 1.12 -10.90 -7.11
C ARG A 32 1.54 -9.79 -8.07
N LEU A 33 0.64 -8.89 -8.43
CA LEU A 33 0.93 -7.78 -9.32
C LEU A 33 1.83 -6.72 -8.68
N SER A 34 1.98 -6.76 -7.36
CA SER A 34 2.79 -5.83 -6.57
C SER A 34 4.30 -6.13 -6.61
N THR A 35 4.74 -7.02 -7.52
CA THR A 35 6.17 -7.22 -7.82
C THR A 35 6.88 -5.90 -8.11
N GLY A 36 8.04 -5.69 -7.49
CA GLY A 36 8.83 -4.47 -7.62
C GLY A 36 8.57 -3.41 -6.54
N LEU A 37 7.72 -3.72 -5.55
CA LEU A 37 7.73 -3.01 -4.27
C LEU A 37 8.76 -3.66 -3.34
N ASP A 38 9.48 -2.84 -2.59
CA ASP A 38 10.47 -3.27 -1.59
C ASP A 38 9.86 -3.38 -0.19
N TYR A 39 8.82 -2.58 0.05
CA TYR A 39 8.06 -2.54 1.29
C TYR A 39 6.59 -2.33 1.02
N VAL A 40 5.72 -3.06 1.72
CA VAL A 40 4.28 -3.05 1.45
C VAL A 40 3.47 -2.87 2.72
N ILE A 41 2.59 -1.88 2.73
CA ILE A 41 1.58 -1.68 3.76
C ILE A 41 0.24 -2.06 3.14
N VAL A 42 -0.37 -3.11 3.66
CA VAL A 42 -1.69 -3.57 3.22
C VAL A 42 -2.75 -2.92 4.09
N LYS A 43 -3.64 -2.13 3.47
CA LYS A 43 -4.78 -1.48 4.14
C LYS A 43 -6.12 -2.12 3.78
N GLU A 44 -7.14 -1.80 4.57
CA GLU A 44 -8.53 -2.16 4.27
C GLU A 44 -9.40 -0.92 4.31
N GLY A 45 -10.10 -0.63 3.20
CA GLY A 45 -11.08 0.45 3.20
C GLY A 45 -12.22 0.18 4.20
N ALA A 46 -12.83 1.26 4.71
CA ALA A 46 -13.95 1.17 5.68
C ALA A 46 -15.15 0.35 5.16
N TYR A 47 -15.29 0.24 3.83
CA TYR A 47 -16.35 -0.51 3.17
C TYR A 47 -15.89 -1.91 2.76
N ARG A 48 -16.07 -2.88 3.66
CA ARG A 48 -15.65 -4.28 3.48
C ARG A 48 -16.56 -5.12 2.56
N ARG A 49 -17.66 -4.54 2.06
CA ARG A 49 -18.63 -5.13 1.09
C ARG A 49 -18.87 -6.64 1.28
N GLY A 50 -19.18 -7.05 2.52
CA GLY A 50 -19.55 -8.44 2.84
C GLY A 50 -18.43 -9.36 3.31
N ARG A 51 -17.19 -8.86 3.47
CA ARG A 51 -16.08 -9.60 4.10
C ARG A 51 -15.88 -9.27 5.57
N GLU A 52 -15.32 -10.22 6.30
CA GLU A 52 -14.83 -10.02 7.66
C GLU A 52 -13.61 -9.07 7.66
N PRO A 53 -13.37 -8.33 8.76
CA PRO A 53 -12.20 -7.46 8.84
C PRO A 53 -10.94 -8.32 8.80
N GLY A 54 -9.96 -7.92 8.00
CA GLY A 54 -8.71 -8.62 7.81
C GLY A 54 -8.69 -9.61 6.64
N ASP A 55 -9.84 -10.00 6.08
CA ASP A 55 -9.89 -10.95 4.96
C ASP A 55 -9.22 -10.39 3.70
N THR A 56 -9.50 -9.12 3.38
CA THR A 56 -8.92 -8.46 2.21
C THR A 56 -7.39 -8.44 2.34
N ALA A 57 -6.91 -8.01 3.50
CA ALA A 57 -5.49 -7.94 3.80
C ALA A 57 -4.83 -9.32 3.77
N LEU A 58 -5.51 -10.35 4.29
CA LEU A 58 -5.03 -11.73 4.29
C LEU A 58 -4.76 -12.24 2.88
N TYR A 59 -5.72 -12.10 1.95
CA TYR A 59 -5.54 -12.60 0.58
C TYR A 59 -4.51 -11.80 -0.20
N ILE A 60 -4.45 -10.47 -0.03
CA ILE A 60 -3.38 -9.66 -0.63
C ILE A 60 -2.02 -10.11 -0.11
N LYS A 61 -1.88 -10.29 1.20
CA LYS A 61 -0.64 -10.77 1.83
C LYS A 61 -0.19 -12.13 1.31
N GLN A 62 -1.13 -13.07 1.11
CA GLN A 62 -0.82 -14.35 0.46
C GLN A 62 -0.21 -14.15 -0.94
N GLY A 63 -0.83 -13.29 -1.76
CA GLY A 63 -0.31 -12.97 -3.09
C GLY A 63 1.08 -12.33 -3.08
N LEU A 64 1.37 -11.49 -2.08
CA LEU A 64 2.71 -10.90 -1.89
C LEU A 64 3.76 -11.96 -1.57
N HIS A 65 3.43 -12.93 -0.70
CA HIS A 65 4.32 -14.05 -0.39
C HIS A 65 4.57 -14.96 -1.60
N GLU A 66 3.55 -15.19 -2.44
CA GLU A 66 3.68 -16.00 -3.65
C GLU A 66 4.69 -15.42 -4.66
N VAL A 67 4.93 -14.10 -4.63
CA VAL A 67 5.94 -13.42 -5.46
C VAL A 67 7.22 -13.09 -4.71
N GLY A 68 7.42 -13.68 -3.53
CA GLY A 68 8.68 -13.65 -2.78
C GLY A 68 8.90 -12.41 -1.92
N ILE A 69 7.88 -11.60 -1.66
CA ILE A 69 8.01 -10.49 -0.70
C ILE A 69 8.04 -11.09 0.72
N PRO A 70 9.11 -10.85 1.50
CA PRO A 70 9.26 -11.43 2.83
C PRO A 70 8.29 -10.78 3.82
N ASP A 71 7.88 -11.54 4.83
CA ASP A 71 6.97 -11.05 5.88
C ASP A 71 7.49 -9.80 6.60
N SER A 72 8.82 -9.70 6.77
CA SER A 72 9.49 -8.53 7.35
C SER A 72 9.31 -7.23 6.54
N SER A 73 8.94 -7.34 5.26
CA SER A 73 8.66 -6.21 4.38
C SER A 73 7.16 -5.93 4.22
N ILE A 74 6.29 -6.60 4.99
CA ILE A 74 4.84 -6.46 4.91
C ILE A 74 4.30 -5.98 6.27
N GLU A 75 3.67 -4.81 6.28
CA GLU A 75 2.85 -4.32 7.41
C GLU A 75 1.37 -4.36 7.02
N VAL A 76 0.49 -4.57 8.01
CA VAL A 76 -0.97 -4.50 7.83
C VAL A 76 -1.48 -3.37 8.71
N ILE A 77 -2.02 -2.33 8.08
CA ILE A 77 -2.59 -1.15 8.76
C ILE A 77 -3.90 -0.83 8.08
N PHE A 78 -5.02 -1.11 8.75
CA PHE A 78 -6.33 -1.00 8.13
C PHE A 78 -6.71 0.45 7.80
N ASP A 79 -6.45 1.39 8.70
CA ASP A 79 -6.78 2.79 8.48
C ASP A 79 -5.91 3.41 7.37
N GLU A 80 -6.55 4.07 6.39
CA GLU A 80 -5.86 4.66 5.25
C GLU A 80 -4.91 5.79 5.68
N THR A 81 -5.32 6.63 6.62
CA THR A 81 -4.52 7.77 7.04
C THR A 81 -3.28 7.30 7.78
N GLU A 82 -3.43 6.35 8.70
CA GLU A 82 -2.29 5.75 9.41
C GLU A 82 -1.38 4.95 8.47
N ALA A 83 -1.94 4.25 7.46
CA ALA A 83 -1.14 3.53 6.48
C ALA A 83 -0.28 4.48 5.62
N VAL A 84 -0.86 5.59 5.16
CA VAL A 84 -0.12 6.62 4.40
C VAL A 84 0.93 7.28 5.28
N LYS A 85 0.55 7.69 6.50
CA LYS A 85 1.49 8.26 7.48
C LYS A 85 2.68 7.33 7.74
N ARG A 86 2.41 6.04 7.96
CA ARG A 86 3.46 5.03 8.16
C ARG A 86 4.39 4.91 6.95
N ALA A 87 3.84 4.95 5.74
CA ALA A 87 4.65 4.93 4.52
C ALA A 87 5.59 6.15 4.46
N LEU A 88 5.06 7.34 4.76
CA LEU A 88 5.85 8.57 4.74
C LEU A 88 6.92 8.61 5.85
N GLU A 89 6.61 8.10 7.05
CA GLU A 89 7.57 7.97 8.16
C GLU A 89 8.72 7.01 7.86
N LYS A 90 8.52 6.08 6.92
CA LYS A 90 9.55 5.14 6.46
C LYS A 90 10.39 5.66 5.32
N MET A 91 9.97 6.71 4.63
CA MET A 91 10.69 7.23 3.48
C MET A 91 12.08 7.73 3.90
N GLU A 92 13.06 7.35 3.10
CA GLU A 92 14.39 7.95 3.08
C GLU A 92 14.58 8.72 1.76
N ASP A 93 15.74 9.36 1.62
CA ASP A 93 16.07 10.13 0.41
C ASP A 93 15.97 9.25 -0.84
N ASN A 94 15.30 9.80 -1.86
CA ASN A 94 15.08 9.16 -3.16
C ASN A 94 14.22 7.87 -3.10
N ASP A 95 13.45 7.67 -2.04
CA ASP A 95 12.39 6.66 -2.03
C ASP A 95 11.14 7.11 -2.81
N LEU A 96 10.38 6.13 -3.30
CA LEU A 96 9.09 6.33 -3.94
C LEU A 96 7.98 5.68 -3.11
N VAL A 97 6.99 6.47 -2.69
CA VAL A 97 5.74 5.95 -2.12
C VAL A 97 4.64 5.90 -3.18
N VAL A 98 3.98 4.75 -3.30
CA VAL A 98 2.82 4.52 -4.16
C VAL A 98 1.61 4.21 -3.31
N VAL A 99 0.53 4.97 -3.48
CA VAL A 99 -0.69 4.81 -2.68
C VAL A 99 -1.88 4.47 -3.57
N LEU A 100 -2.53 3.35 -3.30
CA LEU A 100 -3.87 3.02 -3.80
C LEU A 100 -4.91 3.65 -2.85
N ALA A 101 -5.21 4.92 -3.08
CA ALA A 101 -6.09 5.72 -2.22
C ALA A 101 -7.58 5.48 -2.51
N ASP A 102 -8.36 5.32 -1.46
CA ASP A 102 -9.83 5.32 -1.52
C ASP A 102 -10.34 6.76 -1.55
N ASP A 103 -9.81 7.65 -0.69
CA ASP A 103 -10.03 9.09 -0.74
C ASP A 103 -8.77 9.83 -1.21
N VAL A 104 -8.69 10.00 -2.53
CA VAL A 104 -7.60 10.73 -3.19
C VAL A 104 -7.46 12.17 -2.66
N THR A 105 -8.57 12.83 -2.31
CA THR A 105 -8.53 14.24 -1.89
C THR A 105 -7.88 14.37 -0.53
N SER A 106 -8.31 13.55 0.43
CA SER A 106 -7.76 13.54 1.79
C SER A 106 -6.29 13.11 1.81
N VAL A 107 -5.93 12.06 1.07
CA VAL A 107 -4.53 11.62 0.95
C VAL A 107 -3.65 12.70 0.34
N LEU A 108 -4.08 13.36 -0.74
CA LEU A 108 -3.30 14.44 -1.36
C LEU A 108 -3.15 15.66 -0.44
N ALA A 109 -4.20 16.04 0.30
CA ALA A 109 -4.12 17.13 1.27
C ALA A 109 -3.06 16.82 2.34
N TYR A 110 -3.13 15.62 2.92
CA TYR A 110 -2.19 15.16 3.93
C TYR A 110 -0.73 15.16 3.45
N VAL A 111 -0.47 14.59 2.26
CA VAL A 111 0.88 14.55 1.67
C VAL A 111 1.42 15.97 1.42
N ARG A 112 0.57 16.89 0.95
CA ARG A 112 0.97 18.29 0.71
C ARG A 112 1.33 19.02 2.00
N ASP A 113 0.59 18.79 3.07
CA ASP A 113 0.88 19.41 4.35
C ASP A 113 2.20 18.88 4.93
N ARG A 114 2.43 17.56 4.87
CA ARG A 114 3.73 16.97 5.27
C ARG A 114 4.92 17.47 4.44
N ALA A 115 4.74 17.67 3.14
CA ALA A 115 5.79 18.21 2.27
C ALA A 115 6.18 19.66 2.64
N ARG A 116 5.26 20.44 3.25
CA ARG A 116 5.56 21.80 3.74
C ARG A 116 6.31 21.76 5.06
N GLU A 117 5.96 20.84 5.96
CA GLU A 117 6.61 20.70 7.27
C GLU A 117 8.09 20.30 7.15
N GLY A 118 8.43 19.42 6.19
CA GLY A 118 9.81 19.00 5.95
C GLY A 118 10.67 19.97 5.14
N ALA A 119 10.11 21.07 4.64
CA ALA A 119 10.83 22.10 3.89
C ALA A 119 11.38 23.22 4.78
N HIS A 120 11.23 23.10 6.10
CA HIS A 120 11.69 24.03 7.13
C HIS A 120 12.79 23.39 7.99
#